data_AF-A0A949XMZ4-F1
#
_entry.id   AF-A0A949XMZ4-F1
#
_cell.length_a   1.000
_cell.length_b   1.000
_cell.length_c   1.000
_cell.angle_alpha   90.00
_cell.angle_beta   90.00
_cell.angle_gamma   90.00
#
_symmetry.space_group_name_H-M   'P 1'
#
loop_
_entity.id
_entity.type
_entity.pdbx_description
1 polymer ?
#
loop_
_entity_poly.entity_id
_entity_poly.type
_entity_poly.pdbx_seq_one_letter_code
_entity_poly.pdbx_strand_id
1 'polypeptide(L)'
;MYRRDALKALGLGPLGLAATPLLTAMQSPAGGRYQPTWESIDKRPIPSWYTEAKFGIFIHWGVYSVPAYAAVNVKDENPYAEWYWNSLTNGMDAGEPAGHGAMTWAFHKRVYGADFTYFQFAPQFRAEFYDPDRWADVFVRSGARYVALTSKHHEGFALWRSVQANQSWGRAWNAVDIGPKRDVLLELMEAGRRKDLHMGIYYSLYEWYNPLWLSNKPRYVTDHLFPQFKDVVTHTKPAIIFSD
;
A
#
# COMPACT_ATOMS: atom_id res chain seq x y z
N MET A 1 33.51 -28.39 -8.20
CA MET A 1 33.09 -29.51 -9.06
C MET A 1 32.07 -28.97 -10.06
N TYR A 2 32.20 -28.97 -11.37
CA TYR A 2 33.28 -29.26 -12.32
C TYR A 2 32.97 -28.41 -13.56
N ARG A 3 33.97 -27.70 -14.10
CA ARG A 3 34.02 -27.32 -15.52
C ARG A 3 34.21 -28.61 -16.33
N ARG A 4 33.46 -28.77 -17.44
CA ARG A 4 33.78 -29.62 -18.59
C ARG A 4 33.22 -28.90 -19.82
N ASP A 5 34.07 -28.20 -20.57
CA ASP A 5 34.85 -28.69 -21.70
C ASP A 5 33.99 -29.03 -22.93
N ALA A 6 34.04 -28.14 -23.92
CA ALA A 6 34.23 -28.52 -25.32
C ALA A 6 34.63 -27.28 -26.15
N LEU A 7 35.92 -27.13 -26.38
CA LEU A 7 36.50 -26.33 -27.47
C LEU A 7 37.15 -27.30 -28.46
N LYS A 8 36.71 -27.27 -29.72
CA LYS A 8 37.47 -27.52 -30.97
C LYS A 8 36.63 -26.89 -32.08
N ALA A 9 37.10 -26.22 -33.11
CA ALA A 9 38.37 -25.67 -33.56
C ALA A 9 38.02 -25.07 -34.94
N LEU A 10 38.53 -23.91 -35.36
CA LEU A 10 38.81 -23.58 -36.78
C LEU A 10 39.34 -22.15 -36.93
N GLY A 11 40.50 -22.04 -37.59
CA GLY A 11 40.80 -20.98 -38.56
C GLY A 11 41.42 -19.67 -38.06
N LEU A 12 42.75 -19.59 -38.09
CA LEU A 12 43.50 -18.33 -38.17
C LEU A 12 43.33 -17.71 -39.56
N GLY A 13 42.76 -16.50 -39.62
CA GLY A 13 42.75 -15.61 -40.79
C GLY A 13 43.11 -14.18 -40.35
N PRO A 14 43.79 -13.37 -41.18
CA PRO A 14 44.46 -12.17 -40.73
C PRO A 14 43.50 -11.01 -40.42
N LEU A 15 43.94 -10.21 -39.44
CA LEU A 15 43.30 -9.04 -38.87
C LEU A 15 42.88 -7.98 -39.92
N GLY A 16 41.58 -7.68 -39.93
CA GLY A 16 41.02 -6.42 -40.42
C GLY A 16 40.08 -5.84 -39.37
N LEU A 17 40.59 -4.98 -38.48
CA LEU A 17 39.75 -4.24 -37.52
C LEU A 17 39.05 -3.08 -38.24
N ALA A 18 37.85 -3.32 -38.74
CA ALA A 18 36.86 -2.25 -38.93
C ALA A 18 35.97 -2.22 -37.68
N ALA A 19 36.28 -1.34 -36.74
CA ALA A 19 35.44 -1.09 -35.57
C ALA A 19 34.14 -0.40 -36.04
N THR A 20 33.12 -1.21 -36.36
CA THR A 20 31.76 -0.72 -36.51
C THR A 20 31.15 -0.60 -35.11
N PRO A 21 30.64 0.56 -34.70
CA PRO A 21 29.90 0.64 -33.46
C PRO A 21 28.61 -0.17 -33.64
N LEU A 22 28.53 -1.34 -33.01
CA LEU A 22 27.28 -2.02 -32.77
C LEU A 22 26.47 -1.14 -31.82
N LEU A 23 25.68 -0.24 -32.41
CA LEU A 23 24.52 0.34 -31.75
C LEU A 23 23.56 -0.82 -31.46
N THR A 24 23.72 -1.41 -30.28
CA THR A 24 22.69 -2.26 -29.70
C THR A 24 21.51 -1.35 -29.44
N ALA A 25 20.59 -1.24 -30.41
CA ALA A 25 19.29 -0.65 -30.18
C ALA A 25 18.69 -1.40 -28.99
N MET A 26 18.52 -0.71 -27.85
CA MET A 26 17.70 -1.23 -26.78
C MET A 26 16.30 -1.41 -27.35
N GLN A 27 15.99 -2.63 -27.76
CA GLN A 27 14.63 -3.01 -28.12
C GLN A 27 13.79 -2.76 -26.88
N SER A 28 12.98 -1.70 -26.94
CA SER A 28 11.84 -1.57 -26.03
C SER A 28 11.04 -2.86 -26.15
N PRO A 29 10.70 -3.56 -25.06
CA PRO A 29 9.89 -4.76 -25.15
C PRO A 29 8.59 -4.40 -25.88
N ALA A 30 8.32 -5.14 -26.94
CA ALA A 30 7.24 -4.88 -27.90
C ALA A 30 5.92 -4.60 -27.18
N GLY A 31 5.34 -3.44 -27.48
CA GLY A 31 4.07 -2.95 -26.94
C GLY A 31 2.86 -3.73 -27.43
N GLY A 32 2.61 -4.89 -26.83
CA GLY A 32 1.33 -5.59 -26.87
C GLY A 32 0.51 -5.31 -25.60
N ARG A 33 -0.81 -5.13 -25.73
CA ARG A 33 -1.71 -5.04 -24.57
C ARG A 33 -1.79 -6.42 -23.89
N TYR A 34 -1.52 -6.47 -22.58
CA TYR A 34 -1.71 -7.69 -21.79
C TYR A 34 -3.15 -8.19 -21.86
N GLN A 35 -3.32 -9.51 -21.99
CA GLN A 35 -4.63 -10.18 -21.89
C GLN A 35 -4.91 -10.57 -20.44
N PRO A 36 -6.18 -10.68 -20.01
CA PRO A 36 -6.55 -11.08 -18.65
C PRO A 36 -6.38 -12.60 -18.42
N THR A 37 -5.22 -13.13 -18.77
CA THR A 37 -4.84 -14.54 -18.58
C THR A 37 -3.46 -14.62 -17.91
N TRP A 38 -3.24 -15.66 -17.09
CA TRP A 38 -1.97 -15.86 -16.40
C TRP A 38 -0.79 -15.92 -17.37
N GLU A 39 -0.92 -16.68 -18.46
CA GLU A 39 0.11 -16.79 -19.48
C GLU A 39 0.54 -15.43 -20.07
N SER A 40 -0.39 -14.48 -20.21
CA SER A 40 -0.06 -13.15 -20.70
C SER A 40 0.56 -12.26 -19.62
N ILE A 41 0.03 -12.30 -18.39
CA ILE A 41 0.44 -11.40 -17.31
C ILE A 41 1.80 -11.83 -16.74
N ASP A 42 2.07 -13.13 -16.63
CA ASP A 42 3.33 -13.68 -16.12
C ASP A 42 4.53 -13.38 -17.03
N LYS A 43 4.27 -13.06 -18.31
CA LYS A 43 5.30 -12.58 -19.26
C LYS A 43 5.75 -11.15 -18.96
N ARG A 44 5.08 -10.42 -18.06
CA ARG A 44 5.47 -9.05 -17.70
C ARG A 44 6.80 -9.08 -16.93
N PRO A 45 7.88 -8.46 -17.45
CA PRO A 45 9.13 -8.41 -16.73
C PRO A 45 9.01 -7.49 -15.51
N ILE A 46 9.81 -7.78 -14.47
CA ILE A 46 10.03 -6.83 -13.38
C ILE A 46 10.74 -5.61 -13.98
N PRO A 47 10.23 -4.38 -13.78
CA PRO A 47 10.90 -3.17 -14.24
C PRO A 47 12.32 -3.06 -13.64
N SER A 48 13.33 -2.74 -14.46
CA SER A 48 14.73 -2.68 -14.01
C SER A 48 14.95 -1.72 -12.85
N TRP A 49 14.25 -0.58 -12.85
CA TRP A 49 14.33 0.39 -11.77
C TRP A 49 14.03 -0.24 -10.40
N TYR A 50 13.11 -1.23 -10.32
CA TYR A 50 12.72 -1.84 -9.05
C TYR A 50 13.84 -2.72 -8.50
N THR A 51 14.50 -3.49 -9.36
CA THR A 51 15.64 -4.30 -8.94
C THR A 51 16.86 -3.43 -8.62
N GLU A 52 17.00 -2.26 -9.23
CA GLU A 52 18.08 -1.29 -8.98
C GLU A 52 17.85 -0.45 -7.71
N ALA A 53 16.59 -0.17 -7.37
CA ALA A 53 16.21 0.75 -6.29
C ALA A 53 16.73 0.34 -4.91
N LYS A 54 16.74 -0.97 -4.60
CA LYS A 54 17.15 -1.64 -3.33
C LYS A 54 16.41 -1.22 -2.06
N PHE A 55 16.08 0.05 -1.89
CA PHE A 55 15.51 0.62 -0.67
C PHE A 55 14.30 1.49 -0.99
N GLY A 56 13.24 1.29 -0.20
CA GLY A 56 12.03 2.09 -0.24
C GLY A 56 11.41 2.23 1.13
N ILE A 57 10.44 3.14 1.23
CA ILE A 57 9.72 3.46 2.46
C ILE A 57 8.29 2.96 2.34
N PHE A 58 7.79 2.36 3.42
CA PHE A 58 6.39 1.98 3.54
C PHE A 58 5.76 2.79 4.67
N ILE A 59 4.60 3.38 4.40
CA ILE A 59 3.87 4.26 5.30
C ILE A 59 2.51 3.66 5.59
N HIS A 60 2.29 3.29 6.85
CA HIS A 60 0.96 3.03 7.41
C HIS A 60 0.46 4.30 8.07
N TRP A 61 -0.54 4.92 7.45
CA TRP A 61 -1.18 6.12 7.96
C TRP A 61 -2.66 6.11 7.63
N GLY A 62 -3.50 6.39 8.62
CA GLY A 62 -4.95 6.28 8.50
C GLY A 62 -5.66 6.70 9.79
N VAL A 63 -6.92 6.31 9.94
CA VAL A 63 -7.72 6.70 11.11
C VAL A 63 -7.14 6.12 12.40
N TYR A 64 -6.55 4.93 12.34
CA TYR A 64 -5.83 4.29 13.46
C TYR A 64 -4.65 5.11 13.99
N SER A 65 -4.12 6.06 13.20
CA SER A 65 -3.05 6.95 13.65
C SER A 65 -3.54 8.00 14.65
N VAL A 66 -4.86 8.21 14.79
CA VAL A 66 -5.44 9.12 15.79
C VAL A 66 -5.30 8.57 17.21
N PRO A 67 -5.76 7.34 17.54
CA PRO A 67 -5.56 6.79 18.87
C PRO A 67 -4.10 6.40 19.16
N ALA A 68 -3.29 6.14 18.12
CA ALA A 68 -1.85 5.95 18.20
C ALA A 68 -1.41 4.97 19.32
N TYR A 69 -2.12 3.85 19.49
CA TYR A 69 -1.91 2.93 20.60
C TYR A 69 -1.90 1.48 20.15
N ALA A 70 -0.95 0.73 20.72
CA ALA A 70 -0.94 -0.73 20.76
C ALA A 70 -0.19 -1.16 22.04
N ALA A 71 -0.52 -2.34 22.56
CA ALA A 71 0.27 -2.95 23.62
C ALA A 71 1.47 -3.69 23.00
N VAL A 72 2.68 -3.29 23.39
CA VAL A 72 3.93 -3.83 22.84
C VAL A 72 4.64 -4.66 23.89
N ASN A 73 5.22 -5.81 23.49
CA ASN A 73 5.91 -6.75 24.37
C ASN A 73 5.03 -7.33 25.48
N VAL A 74 3.72 -7.47 25.22
CA VAL A 74 2.77 -8.14 26.12
C VAL A 74 2.26 -9.40 25.43
N LYS A 75 2.24 -10.52 26.17
CA LYS A 75 1.81 -11.81 25.63
C LYS A 75 0.38 -11.72 25.11
N ASP A 76 0.14 -12.30 23.93
CA ASP A 76 -1.16 -12.41 23.26
C ASP A 76 -1.83 -11.05 22.93
N GLU A 77 -1.13 -9.93 23.08
CA GLU A 77 -1.56 -8.62 22.60
C GLU A 77 -1.08 -8.37 21.17
N ASN A 78 -1.82 -7.55 20.44
CA ASN A 78 -1.43 -7.15 19.09
C ASN A 78 -0.53 -5.89 19.15
N PRO A 79 0.74 -5.98 18.71
CA PRO A 79 1.64 -4.83 18.72
C PRO A 79 1.40 -3.85 17.56
N TYR A 80 0.48 -4.15 16.64
CA TYR A 80 0.19 -3.33 15.47
C TYR A 80 -0.88 -2.29 15.78
N ALA A 81 -0.47 -1.03 15.87
CA ALA A 81 -1.38 0.09 16.16
C ALA A 81 -2.40 0.31 15.04
N GLU A 82 -2.07 -0.04 13.80
CA GLU A 82 -2.99 -0.01 12.66
C GLU A 82 -4.09 -1.08 12.72
N TRP A 83 -3.99 -2.02 13.66
CA TRP A 83 -5.03 -2.98 14.01
C TRP A 83 -5.90 -2.52 15.19
N TYR A 84 -5.82 -1.23 15.59
CA TYR A 84 -6.56 -0.70 16.74
C TYR A 84 -8.03 -1.10 16.76
N TRP A 85 -8.75 -1.00 15.64
CA TRP A 85 -10.16 -1.38 15.59
C TRP A 85 -10.38 -2.89 15.83
N ASN A 86 -9.51 -3.73 15.27
CA ASN A 86 -9.60 -5.18 15.48
C ASN A 86 -9.30 -5.56 16.95
N SER A 87 -8.25 -4.98 17.52
CA SER A 87 -7.90 -5.16 18.93
C SER A 87 -8.96 -4.60 19.87
N LEU A 88 -9.56 -3.45 19.53
CA LEU A 88 -10.70 -2.87 20.25
C LEU A 88 -11.88 -3.85 20.27
N THR A 89 -12.24 -4.38 19.10
CA THR A 89 -13.39 -5.29 18.96
C THR A 89 -13.18 -6.58 19.75
N ASN A 90 -12.02 -7.22 19.61
CA ASN A 90 -11.72 -8.46 20.35
C ASN A 90 -11.58 -8.21 21.85
N GLY A 91 -11.05 -7.05 22.24
CA GLY A 91 -10.84 -6.68 23.64
C GLY A 91 -12.12 -6.43 24.42
N MET A 92 -13.24 -6.08 23.75
CA MET A 92 -14.53 -5.90 24.41
C MET A 92 -15.03 -7.18 25.09
N ASP A 93 -14.73 -8.33 24.51
CA ASP A 93 -15.11 -9.66 25.00
C ASP A 93 -13.97 -10.37 25.75
N ALA A 94 -12.82 -9.69 25.96
CA ALA A 94 -11.70 -10.28 26.67
C ALA A 94 -12.03 -10.44 28.17
N GLY A 95 -11.99 -11.68 28.65
CA GLY A 95 -12.20 -12.00 30.06
C GLY A 95 -10.98 -11.74 30.96
N GLU A 96 -9.81 -11.55 30.35
CA GLU A 96 -8.53 -11.36 31.02
C GLU A 96 -8.06 -9.90 30.96
N PRO A 97 -7.21 -9.44 31.90
CA PRO A 97 -6.72 -8.06 31.92
C PRO A 97 -5.69 -7.74 30.81
N ALA A 98 -5.21 -8.76 30.11
CA ALA A 98 -4.25 -8.65 29.00
C ALA A 98 -4.48 -9.78 27.99
N GLY A 99 -4.09 -9.53 26.74
CA GLY A 99 -4.23 -10.47 25.63
C GLY A 99 -5.51 -10.23 24.85
N HIS A 100 -5.50 -10.63 23.57
CA HIS A 100 -6.63 -10.54 22.65
C HIS A 100 -7.25 -9.12 22.54
N GLY A 101 -6.45 -8.07 22.74
CA GLY A 101 -6.90 -6.69 22.67
C GLY A 101 -7.43 -6.11 23.99
N ALA A 102 -7.40 -6.86 25.09
CA ALA A 102 -7.86 -6.41 26.41
C ALA A 102 -7.21 -5.07 26.83
N MET A 103 -5.91 -4.89 26.61
CA MET A 103 -5.23 -3.63 26.90
C MET A 103 -5.66 -2.49 25.98
N THR A 104 -5.93 -2.78 24.70
CA THR A 104 -6.48 -1.79 23.76
C THR A 104 -7.87 -1.34 24.21
N TRP A 105 -8.73 -2.26 24.63
CA TRP A 105 -10.05 -1.93 25.17
C TRP A 105 -9.98 -1.14 26.48
N ALA A 106 -9.10 -1.54 27.41
CA ALA A 106 -8.89 -0.82 28.66
C ALA A 106 -8.40 0.61 28.42
N PHE A 107 -7.44 0.80 27.49
CA PHE A 107 -7.00 2.12 27.04
C PHE A 107 -8.16 2.92 26.44
N HIS A 108 -8.93 2.32 25.53
CA HIS A 108 -10.05 2.98 24.86
C HIS A 108 -11.11 3.49 25.84
N LYS A 109 -11.58 2.63 26.75
CA LYS A 109 -12.53 3.01 27.80
C LYS A 109 -12.04 4.16 28.66
N ARG A 110 -10.76 4.15 29.04
CA ARG A 110 -10.18 5.16 29.91
C ARG A 110 -10.03 6.52 29.23
N VAL A 111 -9.68 6.53 27.94
CA VAL A 111 -9.32 7.76 27.21
C VAL A 111 -10.51 8.36 26.46
N TYR A 112 -11.35 7.52 25.84
CA TYR A 112 -12.44 7.95 24.97
C TYR A 112 -13.83 7.61 25.52
N GLY A 113 -13.93 6.62 26.40
CA GLY A 113 -15.19 6.10 26.94
C GLY A 113 -15.67 4.85 26.19
N ALA A 114 -16.48 4.02 26.86
CA ALA A 114 -16.94 2.74 26.31
C ALA A 114 -17.89 2.90 25.11
N ASP A 115 -18.64 4.00 25.05
CA ASP A 115 -19.60 4.28 23.98
C ASP A 115 -18.95 4.98 22.76
N PHE A 116 -17.65 5.29 22.84
CA PHE A 116 -16.94 5.90 21.73
C PHE A 116 -16.66 4.84 20.65
N THR A 117 -17.26 5.01 19.49
CA THR A 117 -17.09 4.08 18.36
C THR A 117 -15.87 4.42 17.53
N TYR A 118 -15.29 3.43 16.85
CA TYR A 118 -14.14 3.65 15.96
C TYR A 118 -14.41 4.71 14.87
N PHE A 119 -15.64 4.79 14.37
CA PHE A 119 -16.05 5.78 13.37
C PHE A 119 -15.88 7.23 13.83
N GLN A 120 -15.89 7.49 15.15
CA GLN A 120 -15.71 8.84 15.71
C GLN A 120 -14.26 9.34 15.65
N PHE A 121 -13.29 8.49 15.30
CA PHE A 121 -11.92 8.93 15.00
C PHE A 121 -11.77 9.54 13.60
N ALA A 122 -12.61 9.17 12.62
CA ALA A 122 -12.50 9.69 11.26
C ALA A 122 -12.52 11.24 11.15
N PRO A 123 -13.40 12.00 11.85
CA PRO A 123 -13.33 13.46 11.83
C PRO A 123 -12.14 14.06 12.61
N GLN A 124 -11.45 13.26 13.43
CA GLN A 124 -10.26 13.66 14.18
C GLN A 124 -8.97 13.42 13.39
N PHE A 125 -9.00 12.52 12.41
CA PHE A 125 -7.92 12.35 11.44
C PHE A 125 -7.90 13.55 10.49
N ARG A 126 -7.31 14.67 10.90
CA ARG A 126 -7.39 15.95 10.17
C ARG A 126 -6.17 16.25 9.30
N ALA A 127 -5.05 15.58 9.56
CA ALA A 127 -3.79 15.84 8.87
C ALA A 127 -3.38 17.32 8.88
N GLU A 128 -3.60 18.03 10.00
CA GLU A 128 -3.48 19.50 10.09
C GLU A 128 -2.09 20.04 9.71
N PHE A 129 -1.04 19.25 9.99
CA PHE A 129 0.36 19.60 9.68
C PHE A 129 0.94 18.79 8.52
N TYR A 130 0.08 18.15 7.73
CA TYR A 130 0.52 17.33 6.61
C TYR A 130 1.03 18.21 5.45
N ASP A 131 2.30 18.03 5.14
CA ASP A 131 3.00 18.65 4.02
C ASP A 131 3.65 17.53 3.17
N PRO A 132 3.08 17.22 2.00
CA PRO A 132 3.58 16.15 1.14
C PRO A 132 4.97 16.44 0.55
N ASP A 133 5.30 17.71 0.30
CA ASP A 133 6.61 18.10 -0.23
C ASP A 133 7.70 17.93 0.82
N ARG A 134 7.41 18.28 2.08
CA ARG A 134 8.32 18.03 3.20
C ARG A 134 8.55 16.54 3.43
N TRP A 135 7.52 15.71 3.28
CA TRP A 135 7.64 14.25 3.35
C TRP A 135 8.52 13.72 2.22
N ALA A 136 8.25 14.12 0.97
CA ALA A 136 9.06 13.74 -0.18
C ALA A 136 10.53 14.12 -0.02
N ASP A 137 10.83 15.31 0.53
CA ASP A 137 12.18 15.74 0.84
C ASP A 137 12.88 14.84 1.87
N VAL A 138 12.16 14.38 2.90
CA VAL A 138 12.70 13.41 3.87
C VAL A 138 12.99 12.07 3.18
N PHE A 139 12.12 11.61 2.30
CA PHE A 139 12.29 10.34 1.58
C PHE A 139 13.50 10.36 0.64
N VAL A 140 13.72 11.46 -0.07
CA VAL A 140 14.93 11.60 -0.89
C VAL A 140 16.18 11.61 -0.02
N ARG A 141 16.17 12.37 1.08
CA ARG A 141 17.34 12.44 1.99
C ARG A 141 17.65 11.13 2.69
N SER A 142 16.67 10.25 2.90
CA SER A 142 16.92 8.91 3.45
C SER A 142 17.59 7.96 2.44
N GLY A 143 17.65 8.33 1.16
CA GLY A 143 18.16 7.50 0.08
C GLY A 143 17.12 6.55 -0.52
N ALA A 144 15.85 6.65 -0.12
CA ALA A 144 14.78 5.85 -0.72
C ALA A 144 14.65 6.12 -2.22
N ARG A 145 14.22 5.10 -2.97
CA ARG A 145 13.95 5.19 -4.41
C ARG A 145 12.50 4.90 -4.76
N TYR A 146 11.77 4.25 -3.86
CA TYR A 146 10.33 4.07 -3.97
C TYR A 146 9.65 4.27 -2.61
N VAL A 147 8.37 4.61 -2.66
CA VAL A 147 7.54 4.79 -1.48
C VAL A 147 6.19 4.12 -1.72
N ALA A 148 5.68 3.38 -0.75
CA ALA A 148 4.31 2.91 -0.73
C ALA A 148 3.57 3.57 0.44
N LEU A 149 2.40 4.15 0.19
CA LEU A 149 1.48 4.63 1.22
C LEU A 149 0.26 3.71 1.26
N THR A 150 -0.23 3.37 2.46
CA THR A 150 -1.54 2.74 2.63
C THR A 150 -2.63 3.61 2.01
N SER A 151 -3.03 3.30 0.78
CA SER A 151 -4.20 3.94 0.16
C SER A 151 -5.46 3.62 0.96
N LYS A 152 -5.55 2.37 1.42
CA LYS A 152 -6.59 1.84 2.29
C LYS A 152 -6.04 0.64 3.07
N HIS A 153 -6.27 0.60 4.38
CA HIS A 153 -5.92 -0.54 5.25
C HIS A 153 -7.14 -1.43 5.53
N HIS A 154 -7.01 -2.44 6.39
CA HIS A 154 -8.10 -3.39 6.73
C HIS A 154 -9.33 -2.74 7.39
N GLU A 155 -9.20 -1.53 7.92
CA GLU A 155 -10.33 -0.74 8.45
C GLU A 155 -11.24 -0.14 7.36
N GLY A 156 -10.80 -0.18 6.11
CA GLY A 156 -11.58 0.27 4.96
C GLY A 156 -11.57 1.78 4.69
N PHE A 157 -10.89 2.60 5.50
CA PHE A 157 -10.81 4.04 5.29
C PHE A 157 -9.87 4.35 4.11
N ALA A 158 -10.39 5.04 3.09
CA ALA A 158 -9.62 5.41 1.91
C ALA A 158 -8.96 6.79 2.04
N LEU A 159 -7.68 6.90 1.67
CA LEU A 159 -6.92 8.17 1.69
C LEU A 159 -7.14 9.07 0.46
N TRP A 160 -8.04 8.67 -0.44
CA TRP A 160 -8.52 9.44 -1.60
C TRP A 160 -10.05 9.41 -1.62
N ARG A 161 -10.71 10.21 -2.48
CA ARG A 161 -12.18 10.17 -2.56
C ARG A 161 -12.65 8.83 -3.14
N SER A 162 -13.28 7.99 -2.32
CA SER A 162 -13.85 6.70 -2.76
C SER A 162 -15.36 6.65 -2.56
N VAL A 163 -16.09 6.54 -3.68
CA VAL A 163 -17.55 6.35 -3.68
C VAL A 163 -17.91 4.98 -3.09
N GLN A 164 -17.14 3.95 -3.40
CA GLN A 164 -17.35 2.58 -2.93
C GLN A 164 -17.21 2.49 -1.41
N ALA A 165 -16.24 3.19 -0.82
CA ALA A 165 -16.11 3.28 0.64
C ALA A 165 -17.37 3.88 1.25
N ASN A 166 -17.83 5.02 0.73
CA ASN A 166 -19.02 5.66 1.29
C ASN A 166 -20.28 4.78 1.17
N GLN A 167 -20.44 4.10 0.04
CA GLN A 167 -21.60 3.24 -0.24
C GLN A 167 -21.62 2.01 0.66
N SER A 168 -20.52 1.26 0.78
CA SER A 168 -20.49 0.03 1.58
C SER A 168 -20.60 0.31 3.08
N TRP A 169 -20.03 1.42 3.55
CA TRP A 169 -20.07 1.81 4.96
C TRP A 169 -21.31 2.63 5.34
N GLY A 170 -22.09 3.07 4.36
CA GLY A 170 -23.30 3.89 4.55
C GLY A 170 -23.03 5.26 5.18
N ARG A 171 -21.79 5.75 5.10
CA ARG A 171 -21.32 7.01 5.70
C ARG A 171 -20.05 7.49 4.99
N ALA A 172 -19.64 8.74 5.21
CA ALA A 172 -18.34 9.20 4.74
C ALA A 172 -17.21 8.35 5.37
N TRP A 173 -16.43 7.65 4.55
CA TRP A 173 -15.35 6.77 4.99
C TRP A 173 -14.10 6.93 4.11
N ASN A 174 -13.77 8.18 3.81
CA ASN A 174 -12.57 8.55 3.09
C ASN A 174 -12.08 9.96 3.45
N ALA A 175 -10.79 10.22 3.21
CA ALA A 175 -10.10 11.45 3.64
C ALA A 175 -10.62 12.74 2.99
N VAL A 176 -11.29 12.65 1.84
CA VAL A 176 -11.80 13.84 1.14
C VAL A 176 -13.16 14.23 1.69
N ASP A 177 -14.01 13.25 2.01
CA ASP A 177 -15.37 13.51 2.47
C ASP A 177 -15.47 13.64 4.00
N ILE A 178 -14.48 13.20 4.77
CA ILE A 178 -14.37 13.39 6.24
C ILE A 178 -12.90 13.49 6.68
N GLY A 179 -12.63 14.16 7.81
CA GLY A 179 -11.28 14.28 8.35
C GLY A 179 -10.47 15.34 7.59
N PRO A 180 -9.44 14.98 6.79
CA PRO A 180 -8.53 15.94 6.17
C PRO A 180 -9.15 16.88 5.13
N LYS A 181 -10.29 16.49 4.55
CA LYS A 181 -10.98 17.20 3.46
C LYS A 181 -10.11 17.44 2.23
N ARG A 182 -9.16 16.55 1.97
CA ARG A 182 -8.20 16.61 0.86
C ARG A 182 -7.74 15.21 0.46
N ASP A 183 -7.27 15.08 -0.77
CA ASP A 183 -6.76 13.83 -1.31
C ASP A 183 -5.30 13.63 -0.89
N VAL A 184 -5.11 13.26 0.38
CA VAL A 184 -3.77 13.14 0.97
C VAL A 184 -2.92 12.08 0.25
N LEU A 185 -3.56 11.08 -0.36
CA LEU A 185 -2.88 10.05 -1.16
C LEU A 185 -2.28 10.64 -2.45
N LEU A 186 -3.10 11.26 -3.29
CA LEU A 186 -2.64 11.79 -4.58
C LEU A 186 -1.59 12.88 -4.38
N GLU A 187 -1.79 13.75 -3.41
CA GLU A 187 -0.84 14.81 -3.07
C GLU A 187 0.55 14.27 -2.70
N LEU A 188 0.64 13.19 -1.92
CA LEU A 188 1.94 12.57 -1.60
C LEU A 188 2.58 11.98 -2.86
N MET A 189 1.77 11.29 -3.67
CA MET A 189 2.24 10.62 -4.87
C MET A 189 2.77 11.64 -5.89
N GLU A 190 2.13 12.78 -6.03
CA GLU A 190 2.61 13.87 -6.90
C GLU A 190 3.87 14.54 -6.34
N ALA A 191 3.93 14.81 -5.03
CA ALA A 191 5.12 15.38 -4.39
C ALA A 191 6.35 14.48 -4.55
N GLY A 192 6.19 13.17 -4.32
CA GLY A 192 7.27 12.21 -4.52
C GLY A 192 7.71 12.10 -5.98
N ARG A 193 6.77 12.11 -6.94
CA ARG A 193 7.10 12.09 -8.39
C ARG A 193 7.88 13.32 -8.83
N ARG A 194 7.56 14.51 -8.31
CA ARG A 194 8.34 15.74 -8.56
C ARG A 194 9.80 15.64 -8.08
N LYS A 195 10.10 14.64 -7.25
CA LYS A 195 11.41 14.35 -6.67
C LYS A 195 12.01 13.04 -7.20
N ASP A 196 11.52 12.56 -8.34
CA ASP A 196 11.96 11.34 -9.03
C ASP A 196 11.84 10.05 -8.21
N LEU A 197 10.94 10.03 -7.21
CA LEU A 197 10.61 8.82 -6.47
C LEU A 197 9.58 7.97 -7.22
N HIS A 198 9.77 6.65 -7.19
CA HIS A 198 8.75 5.70 -7.65
C HIS A 198 7.65 5.58 -6.59
N MET A 199 6.55 6.31 -6.78
CA MET A 199 5.43 6.34 -5.84
C MET A 199 4.43 5.22 -6.12
N GLY A 200 4.15 4.42 -5.11
CA GLY A 200 3.22 3.31 -5.12
C GLY A 200 2.19 3.39 -4.00
N ILE A 201 1.28 2.42 -4.00
CA ILE A 201 0.25 2.27 -2.98
C ILE A 201 0.38 0.92 -2.32
N TYR A 202 0.04 0.86 -1.04
CA TYR A 202 -0.48 -0.35 -0.43
C TYR A 202 -2.01 -0.34 -0.49
N TYR A 203 -2.61 -1.50 -0.73
CA TYR A 203 -4.05 -1.66 -0.75
C TYR A 203 -4.44 -2.97 -0.08
N SER A 204 -5.22 -2.89 1.01
CA SER A 204 -5.77 -4.12 1.59
C SER A 204 -6.94 -4.66 0.79
N LEU A 205 -6.88 -5.93 0.41
CA LEU A 205 -7.87 -6.61 -0.43
C LEU A 205 -9.20 -6.82 0.32
N TYR A 206 -9.16 -6.99 1.64
CA TYR A 206 -10.35 -7.21 2.46
C TYR A 206 -10.51 -6.11 3.53
N GLU A 207 -11.66 -6.10 4.19
CA GLU A 207 -11.97 -5.17 5.28
C GLU A 207 -12.65 -5.90 6.42
N TRP A 208 -12.10 -5.85 7.63
CA TRP A 208 -12.56 -6.68 8.75
C TRP A 208 -14.05 -6.60 8.99
N TYR A 209 -14.58 -5.37 9.00
CA TYR A 209 -15.95 -5.09 9.44
C TYR A 209 -16.82 -4.47 8.35
N ASN A 210 -16.39 -4.49 7.10
CA ASN A 210 -17.20 -3.97 5.99
C ASN A 210 -18.50 -4.79 5.90
N PRO A 211 -19.68 -4.14 5.83
CA PRO A 211 -20.95 -4.86 5.79
C PRO A 211 -21.05 -5.90 4.66
N LEU A 212 -20.51 -5.62 3.48
CA LEU A 212 -20.48 -6.57 2.38
C LEU A 212 -19.49 -7.71 2.63
N TRP A 213 -18.33 -7.44 3.24
CA TRP A 213 -17.37 -8.49 3.59
C TRP A 213 -17.95 -9.50 4.58
N LEU A 214 -18.67 -9.00 5.59
CA LEU A 214 -19.30 -9.81 6.62
C LEU A 214 -20.51 -10.59 6.08
N SER A 215 -21.34 -9.97 5.23
CA SER A 215 -22.61 -10.56 4.78
C SER A 215 -22.55 -11.32 3.46
N ASN A 216 -21.75 -10.86 2.49
CA ASN A 216 -21.73 -11.41 1.14
C ASN A 216 -20.39 -11.10 0.41
N LYS A 217 -19.38 -11.94 0.64
CA LYS A 217 -18.04 -11.78 0.06
C LYS A 217 -18.01 -11.70 -1.47
N PRO A 218 -18.79 -12.51 -2.23
CA PRO A 218 -18.88 -12.33 -3.68
C PRO A 218 -19.29 -10.91 -4.09
N ARG A 219 -20.30 -10.34 -3.42
CA ARG A 219 -20.71 -8.95 -3.67
C ARG A 219 -19.68 -7.93 -3.20
N TYR A 220 -18.97 -8.17 -2.09
CA TYR A 220 -17.84 -7.33 -1.72
C TYR A 220 -16.79 -7.27 -2.85
N VAL A 221 -16.48 -8.41 -3.47
CA VAL A 221 -15.52 -8.45 -4.58
C VAL A 221 -16.02 -7.65 -5.79
N THR A 222 -17.25 -7.88 -6.23
CA THR A 222 -17.79 -7.28 -7.48
C THR A 222 -18.20 -5.83 -7.32
N ASP A 223 -18.82 -5.48 -6.20
CA ASP A 223 -19.50 -4.19 -6.01
C ASP A 223 -18.58 -3.18 -5.30
N HIS A 224 -17.59 -3.65 -4.53
CA HIS A 224 -16.72 -2.81 -3.71
C HIS A 224 -15.24 -2.91 -4.09
N LEU A 225 -14.60 -4.08 -3.91
CA LEU A 225 -13.16 -4.27 -4.10
C LEU A 225 -12.70 -3.92 -5.52
N PHE A 226 -13.24 -4.57 -6.55
CA PHE A 226 -12.74 -4.33 -7.91
C PHE A 226 -12.99 -2.91 -8.41
N PRO A 227 -14.17 -2.29 -8.22
CA PRO A 227 -14.38 -0.90 -8.61
C PRO A 227 -13.48 0.07 -7.85
N GLN A 228 -13.34 -0.08 -6.53
CA GLN A 228 -12.48 0.79 -5.70
C GLN A 228 -10.99 0.62 -6.05
N PHE A 229 -10.54 -0.61 -6.28
CA PHE A 229 -9.17 -0.89 -6.65
C PHE A 229 -8.83 -0.35 -8.05
N LYS A 230 -9.74 -0.50 -9.02
CA LYS A 230 -9.58 0.10 -10.34
C LYS A 230 -9.55 1.64 -10.26
N ASP A 231 -10.42 2.22 -9.45
CA ASP A 231 -10.47 3.66 -9.21
C ASP A 231 -9.12 4.17 -8.70
N VAL A 232 -8.59 3.65 -7.59
CA VAL A 232 -7.30 4.11 -7.04
C VAL A 232 -6.14 3.91 -8.02
N VAL A 233 -6.09 2.79 -8.76
CA VAL A 233 -5.01 2.53 -9.72
C VAL A 233 -5.06 3.53 -10.89
N THR A 234 -6.25 3.86 -11.38
CA THR A 234 -6.41 4.81 -12.50
C THR A 234 -6.23 6.25 -12.08
N HIS A 235 -6.74 6.61 -10.89
CA HIS A 235 -6.60 7.92 -10.27
C HIS A 235 -5.15 8.24 -9.97
N THR A 236 -4.46 7.30 -9.32
CA THR A 236 -3.11 7.58 -8.80
C THR A 236 -1.99 7.12 -9.71
N LYS A 237 -2.18 6.14 -10.60
CA LYS A 237 -1.13 5.58 -11.49
C LYS A 237 0.14 5.12 -10.74
N PRO A 238 0.01 4.20 -9.77
CA PRO A 238 1.10 3.81 -8.90
C PRO A 238 2.20 3.04 -9.65
N ALA A 239 3.46 3.27 -9.28
CA ALA A 239 4.61 2.51 -9.78
C ALA A 239 4.68 1.10 -9.17
N ILE A 240 4.18 0.94 -7.94
CA ILE A 240 4.05 -0.33 -7.21
C ILE A 240 2.64 -0.42 -6.64
N ILE A 241 2.04 -1.60 -6.73
CA ILE A 241 0.87 -1.96 -5.93
C ILE A 241 1.30 -3.07 -4.97
N PHE A 242 1.31 -2.76 -3.68
CA PHE A 242 1.54 -3.71 -2.60
C PHE A 242 0.17 -4.12 -2.05
N SER A 243 -0.23 -5.37 -2.21
CA SER A 243 -1.54 -5.84 -1.75
C SER A 243 -1.44 -6.78 -0.57
N ASP A 244 -2.47 -6.76 0.28
CA ASP A 244 -2.60 -7.62 1.46
C ASP A 244 -4.07 -7.98 1.75
#